data_AF-A0A924ZJH9-F1
#
_entry.id   AF-A0A924ZJH9-F1
#
_cell.length_a   1.000
_cell.length_b   1.000
_cell.length_c   1.000
_cell.angle_alpha   90.00
_cell.angle_beta   90.00
_cell.angle_gamma   90.00
#
_symmetry.space_group_name_H-M   'P 1'
#
loop_
_entity.id
_entity.type
_entity.pdbx_description
1 polymer ?
#
loop_
_entity_poly.entity_id
_entity_poly.type
_entity_poly.pdbx_seq_one_letter_code
_entity_poly.pdbx_strand_id
1 'polypeptide(L)'
;QVGYGPDDPTALVERIRAKFSPEVLQHIEVTRNQGRIQMAGLSLVKFTTEARLDEIVREHEAMGAMVFNPHRYTLEEGGRQSVDTQQLDFKREADPKGLLNPGKMITWDDPDWSYDRMYAWPGLMKAAE
;
A
#
# COMPACT_ATOMS: atom_id res chain seq x y z
N GLN A 1 1.04 -2.68 -5.40
CA GLN A 1 0.54 -4.02 -5.79
C GLN A 1 -0.95 -4.08 -5.49
N VAL A 2 -1.74 -4.66 -6.38
CA VAL A 2 -3.18 -4.87 -6.18
C VAL A 2 -3.42 -6.33 -5.80
N GLY A 3 -4.28 -6.61 -4.83
CA GLY A 3 -4.75 -7.94 -4.48
C GLY A 3 -6.18 -8.15 -4.97
N TYR A 4 -6.42 -9.18 -5.79
CA TYR A 4 -7.75 -9.50 -6.31
C TYR A 4 -8.50 -10.55 -5.49
N GLY A 5 -7.88 -11.04 -4.41
CA GLY A 5 -8.47 -12.05 -3.53
C GLY A 5 -8.63 -13.43 -4.18
N PRO A 6 -9.23 -14.39 -3.45
CA PRO A 6 -9.50 -15.73 -3.98
C PRO A 6 -10.93 -15.93 -4.49
N ASP A 7 -11.84 -14.97 -4.27
CA ASP A 7 -13.27 -15.11 -4.55
C ASP A 7 -13.60 -14.44 -5.89
N ASP A 8 -13.50 -15.22 -6.97
CA ASP A 8 -13.62 -14.80 -8.38
C ASP A 8 -12.64 -13.67 -8.79
N PRO A 9 -11.32 -13.90 -8.69
CA PRO A 9 -10.32 -12.88 -9.03
C PRO A 9 -10.36 -12.47 -10.51
N THR A 10 -10.77 -13.36 -11.41
CA THR A 10 -10.83 -13.09 -12.85
C THR A 10 -11.87 -12.02 -13.15
N ALA A 11 -13.08 -12.14 -12.61
CA ALA A 11 -14.12 -11.13 -12.82
C ALA A 11 -13.71 -9.76 -12.27
N LEU A 12 -13.02 -9.71 -11.13
CA LEU A 12 -12.52 -8.45 -10.57
C LEU A 12 -11.44 -7.83 -11.46
N VAL A 13 -10.49 -8.62 -11.96
CA VAL A 13 -9.46 -8.16 -12.92
C VAL A 13 -10.10 -7.57 -14.18
N GLU A 14 -11.13 -8.23 -14.72
CA GLU A 14 -11.84 -7.77 -15.91
C GLU A 14 -12.56 -6.45 -15.67
N ARG A 15 -13.28 -6.30 -14.55
CA ARG A 15 -13.95 -5.03 -14.20
C ARG A 15 -12.94 -3.89 -14.07
N ILE A 16 -11.81 -4.13 -13.39
CA ILE A 16 -10.75 -3.12 -13.23
C ILE A 16 -10.13 -2.76 -14.57
N ARG A 17 -9.83 -3.76 -15.42
CA ARG A 17 -9.32 -3.52 -16.77
C ARG A 17 -10.30 -2.68 -17.59
N ALA A 18 -11.59 -3.00 -17.54
CA ALA A 18 -12.62 -2.26 -18.29
C ALA A 18 -12.72 -0.80 -17.84
N LYS A 19 -12.57 -0.53 -16.54
CA LYS A 19 -12.65 0.81 -15.96
C LYS A 19 -11.44 1.69 -16.30
N PHE A 20 -10.24 1.12 -16.31
CA PHE A 20 -9.01 1.91 -16.40
C PHE A 20 -8.23 1.78 -17.71
N SER A 21 -8.61 0.87 -18.62
CA SER A 21 -7.93 0.81 -19.93
C SER A 21 -8.25 2.05 -20.76
N PRO A 22 -7.26 2.68 -21.44
CA PRO A 22 -5.86 2.25 -21.60
C PRO A 22 -4.87 2.89 -20.59
N GLU A 23 -5.34 3.65 -19.60
CA GLU A 23 -4.50 4.35 -18.61
C GLU A 23 -3.74 3.39 -17.67
N VAL A 24 -4.39 2.29 -17.27
CA VAL A 24 -3.79 1.23 -16.45
C VAL A 24 -3.76 -0.07 -17.24
N LEU A 25 -2.56 -0.61 -17.46
CA LEU A 25 -2.34 -1.88 -18.14
C LEU A 25 -2.17 -3.00 -17.11
N GLN A 26 -2.97 -4.06 -17.23
CA GLN A 26 -2.91 -5.18 -16.30
C GLN A 26 -1.65 -6.02 -16.48
N HIS A 27 -1.01 -6.35 -15.36
CA HIS A 27 0.03 -7.37 -15.24
C HIS A 27 -0.38 -8.24 -14.06
N ILE A 28 -0.72 -9.50 -14.33
CA ILE A 28 -1.27 -10.43 -13.35
C ILE A 28 -0.21 -11.47 -12.95
N GLU A 29 -0.04 -11.65 -11.65
CA GLU A 29 0.75 -12.70 -11.04
C GLU A 29 -0.18 -13.68 -10.33
N VAL A 30 -0.14 -14.95 -10.73
CA VAL A 30 -0.92 -16.02 -10.10
C VAL A 30 -0.07 -16.67 -9.02
N THR A 31 -0.56 -16.69 -7.80
CA THR A 31 0.17 -17.17 -6.63
C THR A 31 -0.65 -18.18 -5.83
N ARG A 32 0.02 -18.94 -4.97
CA ARG A 32 -0.63 -19.76 -3.94
C ARG A 32 -0.38 -19.12 -2.59
N ASN A 33 -1.45 -18.86 -1.86
CA ASN A 33 -1.38 -18.31 -0.51
C ASN A 33 -2.35 -19.09 0.40
N GLN A 34 -1.85 -19.58 1.53
CA GLN A 34 -2.59 -20.45 2.46
C GLN A 34 -3.31 -21.61 1.74
N GLY A 35 -2.64 -22.23 0.78
CA GLY A 35 -3.18 -23.35 0.00
C GLY A 35 -4.16 -22.96 -1.13
N ARG A 36 -4.70 -21.74 -1.15
CA ARG A 36 -5.62 -21.24 -2.18
C ARG A 36 -4.86 -20.54 -3.32
N ILE A 37 -5.36 -20.68 -4.54
CA ILE A 37 -4.89 -19.88 -5.68
C ILE A 37 -5.43 -18.46 -5.53
N GLN A 38 -4.60 -17.46 -5.76
CA GLN A 38 -4.92 -16.03 -5.71
C GLN A 38 -4.27 -15.32 -6.89
N MET A 39 -4.80 -14.14 -7.24
CA MET A 39 -4.19 -13.27 -8.24
C MET A 39 -3.78 -11.94 -7.60
N ALA A 40 -2.61 -11.45 -8.00
CA ALA A 40 -2.11 -10.13 -7.67
C ALA A 40 -1.81 -9.33 -8.94
N GLY A 41 -1.85 -8.00 -8.84
CA GLY A 41 -1.58 -7.07 -9.92
C GLY A 41 -0.33 -6.22 -9.66
N LEU A 42 0.53 -6.13 -10.68
CA LEU A 42 1.63 -5.18 -10.78
C LEU A 42 1.40 -4.25 -11.98
N SER A 43 0.17 -3.74 -12.07
CA SER A 43 -0.33 -2.99 -13.21
C SER A 43 0.52 -1.75 -13.51
N LEU A 44 0.79 -1.51 -14.79
CA LEU A 44 1.49 -0.31 -15.24
C LEU A 44 0.49 0.84 -15.27
N VAL A 45 0.81 1.94 -14.61
CA VAL A 45 -0.02 3.15 -14.58
C VAL A 45 0.68 4.23 -15.39
N LYS A 46 -0.02 4.79 -16.38
CA LYS A 46 0.46 6.00 -17.06
C LYS A 46 0.29 7.19 -16.13
N PHE A 47 1.37 7.56 -15.45
CA PHE A 47 1.35 8.66 -14.49
C PHE A 47 0.94 9.99 -15.15
N THR A 48 0.09 10.74 -14.44
CA THR A 48 -0.33 12.10 -14.82
C THR A 48 -0.16 13.05 -13.65
N THR A 49 -0.91 12.84 -12.57
CA THR A 49 -0.83 13.61 -11.33
C THR A 49 -0.93 12.69 -10.13
N GLU A 50 -0.44 13.15 -8.98
CA GLU A 50 -0.60 12.44 -7.70
C GLU A 50 -2.09 12.25 -7.35
N ALA A 51 -2.92 13.28 -7.55
CA ALA A 51 -4.35 13.20 -7.28
C ALA A 51 -5.06 12.13 -8.12
N ARG A 52 -4.66 11.97 -9.40
CA ARG A 52 -5.20 10.89 -10.24
C ARG A 52 -4.70 9.52 -9.81
N LEU A 53 -3.44 9.41 -9.39
CA LEU A 53 -2.89 8.17 -8.87
C LEU A 53 -3.60 7.72 -7.58
N ASP A 54 -3.86 8.64 -6.64
CA ASP A 54 -4.65 8.38 -5.45
C ASP A 54 -6.11 8.00 -5.78
N GLU A 55 -6.72 8.67 -6.77
CA GLU A 55 -8.06 8.30 -7.24
C GLU A 55 -8.08 6.87 -7.78
N ILE A 56 -7.10 6.47 -8.59
CA ILE A 56 -6.97 5.10 -9.09
C ILE A 56 -6.87 4.13 -7.91
N VAL A 57 -6.04 4.40 -6.90
CA VAL A 57 -5.92 3.55 -5.70
C VAL A 57 -7.26 3.41 -4.98
N ARG A 58 -7.92 4.54 -4.66
CA ARG A 58 -9.22 4.55 -3.97
C ARG A 58 -10.30 3.81 -4.74
N GLU A 59 -10.33 3.95 -6.06
CA GLU A 59 -11.30 3.26 -6.90
C GLU A 59 -11.05 1.73 -6.96
N HIS A 60 -9.79 1.27 -6.90
CA HIS A 60 -9.50 -0.16 -6.73
C HIS A 60 -10.07 -0.68 -5.41
N GLU A 61 -9.81 0.01 -4.31
CA GLU A 61 -10.31 -0.36 -2.98
C GLU A 61 -11.84 -0.37 -2.93
N ALA A 62 -12.50 0.63 -3.52
CA ALA A 62 -13.95 0.70 -3.64
C ALA A 62 -14.56 -0.46 -4.45
N MET A 63 -13.79 -1.05 -5.37
CA MET A 63 -14.19 -2.23 -6.15
C MET A 63 -13.91 -3.57 -5.42
N GLY A 64 -13.36 -3.51 -4.20
CA GLY A 64 -12.98 -4.67 -3.40
C GLY A 64 -11.57 -5.19 -3.69
N ALA A 65 -10.74 -4.45 -4.44
CA ALA A 65 -9.35 -4.81 -4.68
C ALA A 65 -8.44 -4.09 -3.67
N MET A 66 -7.85 -4.84 -2.76
CA MET A 66 -6.92 -4.30 -1.77
C MET A 66 -5.66 -3.76 -2.46
N VAL A 67 -5.18 -2.58 -2.06
CA VAL A 67 -3.96 -1.98 -2.61
C VAL A 67 -2.87 -1.93 -1.54
N PHE A 68 -1.76 -2.61 -1.81
CA PHE A 68 -0.50 -2.36 -1.11
C PHE A 68 0.20 -1.21 -1.83
N ASN A 69 0.09 -0.02 -1.27
CA ASN A 69 0.42 1.22 -1.96
C ASN A 69 1.95 1.36 -2.14
N PRO A 70 2.49 1.19 -3.37
CA PRO A 70 3.93 1.26 -3.59
C PRO A 70 4.43 2.72 -3.66
N HIS A 71 3.52 3.69 -3.56
CA HIS A 71 3.79 5.11 -3.60
C HIS A 71 3.63 5.71 -2.20
N ARG A 72 4.13 4.99 -1.20
CA ARG A 72 4.26 5.40 0.20
C ARG A 72 5.58 4.84 0.71
N TYR A 73 6.14 5.48 1.73
CA TYR A 73 7.47 5.12 2.25
C TYR A 73 7.44 4.62 3.69
N THR A 74 6.31 4.77 4.39
CA THR A 74 6.09 4.28 5.75
C THR A 74 5.42 2.91 5.73
N LEU A 75 5.56 2.17 6.83
CA LEU A 75 5.09 0.80 6.94
C LEU A 75 3.57 0.73 6.85
N GLU A 76 2.90 1.59 7.61
CA GLU A 76 1.46 1.63 7.75
C GLU A 76 0.80 2.09 6.46
N GLU A 77 1.29 3.18 5.85
CA GLU A 77 0.72 3.70 4.60
C GLU A 77 0.95 2.75 3.41
N GLY A 78 1.99 1.92 3.46
CA GLY A 78 2.25 0.89 2.44
C GLY A 78 1.26 -0.29 2.48
N GLY A 79 0.49 -0.44 3.57
CA GLY A 79 -0.57 -1.44 3.73
C GLY A 79 -0.09 -2.89 3.93
N ARG A 80 1.22 -3.16 3.91
CA ARG A 80 1.78 -4.52 4.13
C ARG A 80 2.02 -4.85 5.59
N GLN A 81 2.27 -3.85 6.42
CA GLN A 81 2.51 -4.02 7.84
C GLN A 81 1.56 -3.10 8.60
N SER A 82 0.63 -3.71 9.33
CA SER A 82 -0.11 -3.01 10.38
C SER A 82 0.78 -2.89 11.62
N VAL A 83 0.62 -1.79 12.35
CA VAL A 83 1.24 -1.62 13.66
C VAL A 83 0.21 -1.92 14.73
N ASP A 84 0.61 -2.76 15.69
CA ASP A 84 -0.13 -3.01 16.92
C ASP A 84 0.79 -2.81 18.13
N THR A 85 0.25 -3.03 19.32
CA THR A 85 1.00 -2.91 20.58
C THR A 85 2.22 -3.84 20.61
N GLN A 86 2.11 -5.04 20.04
CA GLN A 86 3.20 -6.01 20.01
C GLN A 86 4.38 -5.48 19.17
N GLN A 87 4.11 -4.91 18.00
CA GLN A 87 5.13 -4.33 17.13
C GLN A 87 5.80 -3.11 17.78
N LEU A 88 5.04 -2.27 18.48
CA LEU A 88 5.57 -1.13 19.23
C LEU A 88 6.47 -1.56 20.38
N ASP A 89 6.02 -2.53 21.18
CA ASP A 89 6.81 -3.05 22.31
C ASP A 89 8.11 -3.70 21.83
N PHE A 90 8.05 -4.45 20.73
CA PHE A 90 9.25 -4.99 20.11
C PHE A 90 10.20 -3.90 19.61
N LYS A 91 9.70 -2.82 19.00
CA LYS A 91 10.55 -1.68 18.62
C LYS A 91 11.18 -1.00 19.85
N ARG A 92 10.47 -0.88 20.97
CA ARG A 92 11.03 -0.35 22.23
C ARG A 92 12.15 -1.22 22.77
N GLU A 93 12.01 -2.54 22.68
CA GLU A 93 13.04 -3.49 23.10
C GLU A 93 14.27 -3.44 22.19
N ALA A 94 14.05 -3.53 20.87
CA ALA A 94 15.12 -3.67 19.89
C ALA A 94 15.81 -2.34 19.52
N ASP A 95 15.09 -1.22 19.62
CA ASP A 95 15.54 0.11 19.22
C ASP A 95 15.03 1.18 20.21
N PRO A 96 15.45 1.12 21.50
CA PRO A 96 14.96 2.03 22.54
C PRO A 96 15.28 3.51 22.28
N LYS A 97 16.22 3.80 21.36
CA LYS A 97 16.61 5.16 20.97
C LYS A 97 16.00 5.60 19.63
N GLY A 98 15.24 4.74 18.94
CA GLY A 98 14.61 5.09 17.66
C GLY A 98 15.59 5.32 16.50
N LEU A 99 16.78 4.70 16.52
CA LEU A 99 17.84 4.92 15.54
C LEU A 99 17.74 4.01 14.32
N LEU A 100 16.98 2.92 14.40
CA LEU A 100 16.79 1.99 13.29
C LEU A 100 15.72 2.52 12.34
N ASN A 101 16.19 3.15 11.25
CA ASN A 101 15.38 3.60 10.12
C ASN A 101 14.24 4.56 10.54
N PRO A 102 14.58 5.71 11.17
CA PRO A 102 13.59 6.68 11.67
C PRO A 102 12.67 7.19 10.56
N GLY A 103 11.44 7.55 10.93
CA GLY A 103 10.42 8.05 10.02
C GLY A 103 9.70 6.98 9.18
N LYS A 104 10.06 5.68 9.33
CA LYS A 104 9.38 4.58 8.61
C LYS A 104 8.14 4.05 9.28
N MET A 105 8.05 4.16 10.61
CA MET A 105 6.93 3.69 11.40
C MET A 105 6.26 4.90 12.01
N ILE A 106 5.18 5.39 11.40
CA ILE A 106 4.53 6.62 11.84
C ILE A 106 4.06 6.49 13.28
N THR A 107 3.48 5.36 13.65
CA THR A 107 2.92 5.11 14.99
C THR A 107 3.98 5.18 16.11
N TRP A 108 5.27 5.02 15.76
CA TRP A 108 6.38 5.23 16.70
C TRP A 108 6.56 6.71 17.05
N ASP A 109 6.41 7.58 16.06
CA ASP A 109 6.62 9.02 16.16
C ASP A 109 5.33 9.76 16.55
N ASP A 110 4.18 9.35 16.01
CA ASP A 110 2.84 9.90 16.23
C ASP A 110 1.77 8.79 16.17
N PRO A 111 1.26 8.32 17.33
CA PRO A 111 0.26 7.26 17.37
C PRO A 111 -1.14 7.70 16.90
N ASP A 112 -1.41 9.01 16.82
CA ASP A 112 -2.72 9.57 16.49
C ASP A 112 -2.81 10.02 15.02
N TRP A 113 -1.81 9.69 14.21
CA TRP A 113 -1.77 10.05 12.79
C TRP A 113 -2.98 9.51 12.02
N SER A 114 -3.61 10.35 11.18
CA SER A 114 -4.88 10.01 10.53
C SER A 114 -4.77 9.20 9.24
N TYR A 115 -3.58 9.16 8.62
CA TYR A 115 -3.32 8.45 7.34
C TYR A 115 -4.15 8.95 6.14
N ASP A 116 -4.84 10.09 6.25
CA ASP A 116 -5.79 10.57 5.25
C ASP A 116 -5.15 10.98 3.91
N ARG A 117 -3.85 11.33 3.93
CA ARG A 117 -3.16 11.93 2.77
C ARG A 117 -1.80 11.31 2.50
N MET A 118 -1.62 11.02 1.21
CA MET A 118 -0.37 10.63 0.57
C MET A 118 0.80 11.57 0.86
N TYR A 119 1.92 11.00 1.33
CA TYR A 119 3.17 11.73 1.60
C TYR A 119 3.00 12.94 2.54
N ALA A 120 1.99 12.93 3.40
CA ALA A 120 1.73 14.02 4.34
C ALA A 120 2.55 13.90 5.63
N TRP A 121 3.11 12.71 5.93
CA TRP A 121 3.90 12.50 7.13
C TRP A 121 5.15 13.41 7.14
N PRO A 122 5.30 14.33 8.10
CA PRO A 122 6.41 15.29 8.14
C PRO A 122 7.76 14.64 8.46
N GLY A 123 7.77 13.41 8.99
CA GLY A 123 8.98 12.63 9.21
C GLY A 123 9.67 12.17 7.92
N LEU A 124 9.14 12.54 6.74
CA LEU A 124 9.88 12.55 5.49
C LEU A 124 11.09 13.49 5.65
N MET A 125 12.23 12.95 6.08
CA MET A 125 13.48 13.70 6.05
C MET A 125 13.68 14.21 4.62
N LYS A 126 13.93 15.52 4.47
CA LYS A 126 14.36 16.07 3.18
C LYS A 126 15.49 15.19 2.66
N ALA A 127 15.43 14.83 1.38
CA ALA A 127 16.55 14.16 0.73
C ALA A 127 17.83 14.92 1.09
N ALA A 128 18.86 14.20 1.52
CA ALA A 128 20.15 14.81 1.76
C ALA A 128 20.55 15.57 0.49
N GLU A 129 20.77 16.89 0.62
CA GLU A 129 21.33 17.72 -0.43
C GLU A 129 22.75 17.28 -0.80
#